data_AF-A0A7Z7YSR0-F1
#
_entry.id   AF-A0A7Z7YSR0-F1
#
_cell.length_a   1.000
_cell.length_b   1.000
_cell.length_c   1.000
_cell.angle_alpha   90.00
_cell.angle_beta   90.00
_cell.angle_gamma   90.00
#
_symmetry.space_group_name_H-M   'P 1'
#
loop_
_entity.id
_entity.type
_entity.pdbx_description
1 polymer ?
#
loop_
_entity_poly.entity_id
_entity_poly.type
_entity_poly.pdbx_seq_one_letter_code
_entity_poly.pdbx_strand_id
1 'polypeptide(L)' 'MSRYERQIRFAPFGEHGQTALSHAQILIMGAGALGSHVAAQLARMGARNLYI' A
#
# COMPACT_ATOMS: atom_id res chain seq x y z
N MET A 1 0.75 -19.61 1.22
CA MET A 1 0.82 -18.40 2.08
C MET A 1 0.67 -17.19 1.17
N SER A 2 -0.32 -16.34 1.42
CA SER A 2 -0.56 -15.14 0.60
C SER A 2 0.40 -14.02 1.02
N ARG A 3 0.92 -13.21 0.08
CA ARG A 3 1.88 -12.13 0.35
C ARG A 3 1.38 -11.15 1.45
N TYR A 4 0.08 -10.91 1.52
CA TYR A 4 -0.54 -9.94 2.43
C TYR A 4 -1.27 -10.57 3.63
N GLU A 5 -1.05 -11.86 3.87
CA GLU A 5 -1.80 -12.63 4.87
C GLU A 5 -1.70 -12.03 6.28
N ARG A 6 -0.51 -11.55 6.68
CA ARG A 6 -0.29 -10.97 8.02
C ARG A 6 -1.06 -9.67 8.24
N GLN A 7 -1.12 -8.80 7.24
CA GLN A 7 -1.87 -7.53 7.35
C GLN A 7 -3.37 -7.74 7.23
N ILE A 8 -3.83 -8.69 6.42
CA ILE A 8 -5.24 -9.07 6.34
C ILE A 8 -5.76 -9.62 7.69
N ARG A 9 -4.94 -10.37 8.44
CA ARG A 9 -5.32 -10.88 9.77
C ARG A 9 -5.53 -9.78 10.82
N PHE A 10 -5.05 -8.56 10.59
CA PHE A 10 -5.31 -7.44 11.48
C PHE A 10 -6.74 -6.94 11.24
N ALA A 11 -7.66 -7.27 12.15
CA ALA A 11 -9.10 -7.05 11.98
C ALA A 11 -9.50 -5.62 11.57
N PRO A 12 -8.86 -4.54 12.08
CA PRO A 12 -9.16 -3.18 11.61
C PRO A 12 -8.77 -2.89 10.14
N PHE A 13 -7.91 -3.70 9.53
CA PHE A 13 -7.55 -3.61 8.11
C PHE A 13 -8.32 -4.65 7.28
N GLY A 14 -8.18 -5.94 7.59
CA GLY A 14 -8.94 -7.01 6.98
C GLY A 14 -8.71 -7.18 5.47
N GLU A 15 -9.51 -8.07 4.86
CA GLU A 15 -9.54 -8.23 3.39
C GLU A 15 -10.07 -6.98 2.68
N HIS A 16 -11.02 -6.28 3.32
CA HIS A 16 -11.58 -5.04 2.79
C HIS A 16 -10.50 -3.97 2.62
N GLY A 17 -9.66 -3.73 3.64
CA GLY A 17 -8.56 -2.79 3.57
C GLY A 17 -7.53 -3.17 2.50
N GLN A 18 -7.20 -4.46 2.36
CA GLN A 18 -6.30 -4.92 1.29
C GLN A 18 -6.88 -4.64 -0.09
N THR A 19 -8.16 -4.93 -0.28
CA THR A 19 -8.86 -4.76 -1.56
C THR A 19 -8.94 -3.27 -1.90
N ALA A 20 -9.31 -2.43 -0.93
CA ALA A 20 -9.32 -0.97 -1.10
C ALA A 20 -7.94 -0.43 -1.47
N LEU A 21 -6.88 -0.83 -0.75
CA LEU A 21 -5.51 -0.42 -1.04
C LEU A 21 -5.06 -0.83 -2.45
N SER A 22 -5.44 -2.03 -2.91
CA SER A 22 -5.08 -2.49 -4.26
C SER A 22 -5.77 -1.73 -5.38
N HIS A 23 -6.94 -1.13 -5.12
CA HIS A 23 -7.69 -0.32 -6.09
C HIS A 23 -7.43 1.18 -5.95
N ALA A 24 -6.87 1.63 -4.83
CA ALA A 24 -6.54 3.03 -4.61
C ALA A 24 -5.59 3.56 -5.70
N GLN A 25 -5.84 4.81 -6.11
CA GLN A 25 -4.93 5.60 -6.93
C GLN A 25 -4.24 6.62 -6.04
N ILE A 26 -2.91 6.55 -5.97
CA ILE A 26 -2.12 7.36 -5.03
C ILE A 26 -1.05 8.13 -5.80
N LEU A 27 -1.08 9.46 -5.70
CA LEU A 27 -0.04 10.35 -6.23
C LEU A 27 0.86 10.83 -5.08
N ILE A 28 2.17 10.66 -5.24
CA ILE A 28 3.19 11.13 -4.30
C ILE A 28 3.93 12.29 -4.95
N MET A 29 3.63 13.52 -4.54
CA MET A 29 4.29 14.70 -5.07
C MET A 29 5.70 14.86 -4.49
N GLY A 30 6.70 14.43 -5.26
CA GLY A 30 8.11 14.55 -4.93
C GLY A 30 8.75 13.25 -4.46
N ALA A 31 9.82 12.83 -5.14
CA ALA A 31 10.52 11.55 -4.92
C ALA A 31 11.77 11.65 -4.03
N GLY A 32 11.83 12.65 -3.14
CA GLY A 32 12.94 12.84 -2.21
C GLY A 32 12.94 11.81 -1.06
N ALA A 33 13.63 12.11 0.03
CA ALA A 33 13.75 11.21 1.18
C ALA A 33 12.38 10.72 1.72
N LEU A 34 11.41 11.63 1.88
CA LEU A 34 10.07 11.29 2.37
C LEU A 34 9.26 10.50 1.32
N GLY A 35 9.18 11.01 0.09
CA GLY A 35 8.36 10.41 -0.96
C GLY A 35 8.83 9.01 -1.34
N SER A 36 10.14 8.80 -1.46
CA SER A 36 10.71 7.48 -1.74
C SER A 36 10.45 6.48 -0.62
N HIS A 37 10.54 6.90 0.65
CA HIS A 37 10.22 6.04 1.79
C HIS A 37 8.74 5.61 1.79
N VAL A 38 7.83 6.57 1.60
CA VAL A 38 6.37 6.30 1.56
C VAL A 38 6.02 5.43 0.36
N ALA A 39 6.58 5.71 -0.82
CA ALA A 39 6.37 4.92 -2.03
C ALA A 39 6.76 3.45 -1.82
N ALA A 40 7.93 3.22 -1.24
CA ALA A 40 8.43 1.88 -0.96
C ALA A 40 7.55 1.13 0.07
N GLN A 41 7.03 1.83 1.09
CA GLN A 41 6.09 1.26 2.06
C GLN A 41 4.78 0.83 1.36
N LEU A 42 4.15 1.74 0.61
CA LEU A 42 2.88 1.48 -0.08
C LEU A 42 2.98 0.33 -1.09
N ALA A 43 4.06 0.27 -1.86
CA ALA A 43 4.32 -0.83 -2.78
C ALA A 43 4.43 -2.18 -2.06
N ARG A 44 5.09 -2.23 -0.88
CA ARG A 44 5.17 -3.45 -0.07
C ARG A 44 3.83 -3.84 0.56
N MET A 45 3.01 -2.86 0.95
CA MET A 45 1.67 -3.07 1.49
C MET A 45 0.67 -3.53 0.41
N GLY A 46 1.00 -3.39 -0.88
CA GLY A 46 0.17 -3.87 -1.99
C GLY A 46 -0.66 -2.80 -2.68
N ALA A 47 -0.29 -1.52 -2.56
CA ALA A 47 -0.78 -0.48 -3.46
C ALA A 47 -0.35 -0.82 -4.90
N ARG A 48 -1.30 -0.85 -5.84
CA ARG A 48 -1.03 -1.20 -7.24
C ARG A 48 -0.87 0.01 -8.15
N ASN A 49 -1.59 1.09 -7.86
CA ASN A 49 -1.57 2.30 -8.68
C ASN A 49 -0.88 3.42 -7.91
N LEU A 50 0.43 3.51 -8.08
CA LEU A 50 1.29 4.50 -7.45
C LEU A 50 1.92 5.41 -8.52
N TYR A 51 1.70 6.71 -8.41
CA TYR A 51 2.24 7.74 -9.30
C TYR A 51 3.16 8.64 -8.48
N ILE A 52 4.29 9.04 -9.07
CA ILE A 52 5.31 9.88 -8.43
C ILE A 52 5.56 11.10 -9.33
#